data_AF-R5KQM0-F1
#
_entry.id   AF-R5KQM0-F1
#
_cell.length_a   1.000
_cell.length_b   1.000
_cell.length_c   1.000
_cell.angle_alpha   90.00
_cell.angle_beta   90.00
_cell.angle_gamma   90.00
#
_symmetry.space_group_name_H-M   'P 1'
#
loop_
_entity.id
_entity.type
_entity.pdbx_description
1 polymer ?
#
loop_
_entity_poly.entity_id
_entity_poly.type
_entity_poly.pdbx_seq_one_letter_code
_entity_poly.pdbx_strand_id
1 'polypeptide(L)'
;MGYQVIVYFYNPNIFPPEEYQKRLEAEKTLCTRFDVELIEGEYNPQEFYAAAKGLENEPEKGKRCDKCFELRLRKTAEFAAKTGINKFTTSIVISPHKNYTKLTGIGEKIAQEFGLEYIAVDFKKKDGFLKTNKISKELELYRQNYCGCEFSIRKY
;
A
#
# COMPACT_ATOMS: atom_id res chain seq x y z
N MET A 1 -14.53 -18.72 5.55
CA MET A 1 -14.42 -17.48 6.35
C MET A 1 -14.52 -16.32 5.39
N GLY A 2 -15.61 -15.56 5.44
CA GLY A 2 -15.73 -14.30 4.70
C GLY A 2 -15.26 -13.17 5.60
N TYR A 3 -14.42 -12.28 5.08
CA TYR A 3 -14.10 -11.01 5.74
C TYR A 3 -15.00 -9.94 5.13
N GLN A 4 -15.56 -9.07 5.96
CA GLN A 4 -16.01 -7.76 5.50
C GLN A 4 -14.77 -6.87 5.40
N VAL A 5 -14.58 -6.22 4.27
CA VAL A 5 -13.38 -5.44 3.98
C VAL A 5 -13.74 -3.98 3.71
N ILE A 6 -12.86 -3.09 4.15
CA ILE A 6 -12.82 -1.70 3.72
C ILE A 6 -11.41 -1.41 3.21
N VAL A 7 -11.28 -0.50 2.26
CA VAL A 7 -9.98 -0.07 1.74
C VAL A 7 -9.61 1.26 2.36
N TYR A 8 -8.41 1.33 2.94
CA TYR A 8 -7.82 2.59 3.39
C TYR A 8 -6.67 2.98 2.44
N PHE A 9 -6.90 4.01 1.62
CA PHE A 9 -5.93 4.47 0.64
C PHE A 9 -5.05 5.59 1.21
N TYR A 10 -3.91 5.20 1.77
CA TYR A 10 -2.92 6.14 2.30
C TYR A 10 -1.54 5.91 1.66
N ASN A 11 -1.17 6.86 0.79
CA ASN A 11 0.00 6.78 -0.07
C ASN A 11 0.71 8.14 -0.17
N PRO A 12 1.22 8.69 0.94
CA PRO A 12 1.90 10.00 0.94
C PRO A 12 3.15 10.00 0.07
N ASN A 13 3.71 8.82 -0.21
CA ASN A 13 4.90 8.68 -1.03
C ASN A 13 4.67 8.89 -2.53
N ILE A 14 3.42 8.96 -3.02
CA ILE A 14 3.18 9.07 -4.46
C ILE A 14 3.54 10.49 -4.92
N PHE A 15 4.37 10.57 -5.94
CA PHE A 15 4.84 11.78 -6.58
C PHE A 15 4.99 11.52 -8.08
N PRO A 16 4.54 12.41 -8.96
CA PRO A 16 3.96 13.72 -8.64
C PRO A 16 2.47 13.64 -8.23
N PRO A 17 1.83 14.73 -7.78
CA PRO A 17 0.44 14.72 -7.34
C PRO A 17 -0.56 14.17 -8.38
N GLU A 18 -0.29 14.35 -9.67
CA GLU A 18 -1.12 13.80 -10.75
C GLU A 18 -1.08 12.26 -10.77
N GLU A 19 0.04 11.65 -10.35
CA GLU A 19 0.11 10.20 -10.17
C GLU A 19 -0.77 9.74 -9.01
N TYR A 20 -0.80 10.52 -7.91
CA TYR A 20 -1.65 10.19 -6.76
C TYR A 20 -3.11 10.13 -7.21
N GLN A 21 -3.58 11.14 -7.96
CA GLN A 21 -4.94 11.17 -8.44
C GLN A 21 -5.26 9.99 -9.36
N LYS A 22 -4.37 9.65 -10.30
CA LYS A 22 -4.56 8.49 -11.20
C LYS A 22 -4.71 7.18 -10.43
N ARG A 23 -3.90 6.97 -9.39
CA ARG A 23 -3.97 5.76 -8.57
C ARG A 23 -5.22 5.74 -7.68
N LEU A 24 -5.61 6.89 -7.14
CA LEU A 24 -6.85 7.04 -6.37
C LEU A 24 -8.09 6.75 -7.22
N GLU A 25 -8.17 7.28 -8.44
CA GLU A 25 -9.30 7.02 -9.36
C GLU A 25 -9.38 5.54 -9.79
N ALA A 26 -8.24 4.88 -9.96
CA ALA A 26 -8.20 3.44 -10.19
C ALA A 26 -8.73 2.66 -8.98
N GLU A 27 -8.36 3.05 -7.76
CA GLU A 27 -8.87 2.43 -6.53
C GLU A 27 -10.37 2.67 -6.35
N LYS A 28 -10.88 3.88 -6.64
CA LYS A 28 -12.32 4.20 -6.63
C LYS A 28 -13.10 3.30 -7.58
N THR A 29 -12.60 3.14 -8.81
CA THR A 29 -13.20 2.24 -9.81
C THR A 29 -13.25 0.80 -9.30
N LEU A 30 -12.14 0.32 -8.71
CA LEU A 30 -12.05 -1.03 -8.16
C LEU A 30 -13.03 -1.24 -6.99
N CYS A 31 -13.04 -0.32 -6.02
CA CYS A 31 -13.91 -0.38 -4.85
C CYS A 31 -15.39 -0.33 -5.24
N THR A 32 -15.76 0.54 -6.19
CA THR A 32 -17.12 0.63 -6.75
C THR A 32 -17.53 -0.69 -7.40
N ARG A 33 -16.64 -1.30 -8.19
CA ARG A 33 -16.92 -2.57 -8.89
C ARG A 33 -17.23 -3.72 -7.93
N PHE A 34 -16.61 -3.74 -6.75
CA PHE A 34 -16.73 -4.82 -5.77
C PHE A 34 -17.62 -4.48 -4.58
N ASP A 35 -18.29 -3.31 -4.60
CA ASP A 35 -19.12 -2.82 -3.49
C ASP A 35 -18.36 -2.78 -2.15
N VAL A 36 -17.15 -2.22 -2.20
CA VAL A 36 -16.26 -2.07 -1.05
C VAL A 36 -16.11 -0.60 -0.71
N GLU A 37 -16.23 -0.26 0.58
CA GLU A 37 -16.01 1.10 1.05
C GLU A 37 -14.53 1.51 0.89
N LEU A 38 -14.32 2.69 0.31
CA LEU A 38 -13.00 3.31 0.17
C LEU A 38 -12.90 4.53 1.08
N ILE A 39 -11.94 4.49 1.99
CA ILE A 39 -11.55 5.62 2.84
C ILE A 39 -10.24 6.19 2.31
N GLU A 40 -10.28 7.43 1.83
CA GLU A 40 -9.10 8.17 1.41
C GLU A 40 -8.37 8.73 2.64
N GLY A 41 -7.11 8.35 2.82
CA GLY A 41 -6.24 8.94 3.83
C GLY A 41 -5.63 10.26 3.35
N GLU A 42 -5.28 11.14 4.29
CA GLU A 42 -4.67 12.44 3.99
C GLU A 42 -3.43 12.29 3.08
N TYR A 43 -3.44 13.02 1.97
CA TYR A 43 -2.28 13.09 1.07
C TYR A 43 -1.32 14.20 1.52
N ASN A 44 -0.34 13.83 2.33
CA ASN A 44 0.71 14.74 2.77
C ASN A 44 2.12 14.20 2.44
N PRO A 45 2.71 14.60 1.30
CA PRO A 45 4.05 14.17 0.90
C PRO A 45 5.16 14.47 1.93
N GLN A 46 4.98 15.48 2.79
CA GLN A 46 5.97 15.83 3.79
C GLN A 46 6.18 14.71 4.82
N GLU A 47 5.15 13.92 5.14
CA GLU A 47 5.29 12.75 6.01
C GLU A 47 6.24 11.71 5.38
N PHE A 48 6.16 11.50 4.06
CA PHE A 48 7.08 10.62 3.36
C PHE A 48 8.50 11.20 3.30
N TYR A 49 8.67 12.48 3.00
CA TYR A 49 9.99 13.12 2.97
C TYR A 49 10.67 13.08 4.35
N ALA A 50 9.92 13.30 5.43
CA ALA A 50 10.42 13.14 6.78
C ALA A 50 10.88 11.69 7.07
N ALA A 51 10.09 10.70 6.67
CA ALA A 51 10.44 9.28 6.82
C ALA A 51 11.63 8.84 5.95
N ALA A 52 11.86 9.52 4.81
CA ALA A 52 12.94 9.23 3.87
C ALA A 52 14.22 10.05 4.13
N LYS A 53 14.21 10.99 5.07
CA LYS A 53 15.34 11.89 5.36
C LYS A 53 16.60 11.10 5.71
N GLY A 54 17.70 11.39 5.02
CA GLY A 54 18.98 10.68 5.14
C GLY A 54 19.04 9.33 4.43
N LEU A 55 17.97 8.92 3.74
CA LEU A 55 17.85 7.69 2.95
C LEU A 55 17.53 7.99 1.47
N GLU A 56 17.74 9.22 1.02
CA GLU A 56 17.39 9.70 -0.32
C GLU A 56 18.15 8.89 -1.39
N ASN A 57 19.41 8.57 -1.11
CA ASN A 57 20.31 7.83 -2.01
C ASN A 57 20.20 6.30 -1.88
N GLU A 58 19.37 5.78 -0.97
CA GLU A 58 19.16 4.33 -0.87
C GLU A 58 18.57 3.79 -2.19
N PRO A 59 19.01 2.62 -2.66
CA PRO A 59 18.41 2.00 -3.83
C PRO A 59 16.95 1.64 -3.55
N GLU A 60 16.15 1.46 -4.61
CA GLU A 60 14.84 0.84 -4.45
C GLU A 60 15.00 -0.55 -3.82
N LYS A 61 14.10 -0.91 -2.90
CA LYS A 61 14.18 -2.10 -2.02
C LYS A 61 15.23 -1.99 -0.90
N GLY A 62 15.92 -0.85 -0.79
CA GLY A 62 16.77 -0.49 0.36
C GLY A 62 15.97 0.05 1.55
N LYS A 63 16.68 0.64 2.52
CA LYS A 63 16.11 1.06 3.81
C LYS A 63 15.01 2.10 3.68
N ARG A 64 15.06 2.96 2.64
CA ARG A 64 13.98 3.92 2.35
C ARG A 64 12.64 3.23 2.12
N CYS A 65 12.63 2.10 1.41
CA CYS A 65 11.39 1.35 1.17
C CYS A 65 10.83 0.77 2.47
N ASP A 66 11.69 0.28 3.37
CA ASP A 66 11.26 -0.19 4.70
C ASP A 66 10.54 0.92 5.47
N LYS A 67 11.11 2.14 5.48
CA LYS A 67 10.49 3.30 6.13
C LYS A 67 9.19 3.75 5.49
N CYS A 68 9.09 3.65 4.16
CA CYS A 68 7.84 3.90 3.44
C CYS A 68 6.73 2.90 3.84
N PHE A 69 7.06 1.61 3.93
CA PHE A 69 6.10 0.59 4.35
C PHE A 69 5.70 0.77 5.82
N GLU A 70 6.67 1.05 6.69
CA GLU A 70 6.42 1.34 8.11
C GLU A 70 5.45 2.51 8.28
N LEU A 71 5.70 3.64 7.61
CA LEU A 71 4.81 4.82 7.64
C LEU A 71 3.37 4.45 7.26
N ARG A 72 3.21 3.76 6.14
CA ARG A 72 1.89 3.42 5.60
C ARG A 72 1.14 2.42 6.48
N LEU A 73 1.81 1.36 6.93
CA LEU A 73 1.21 0.35 7.79
C LEU A 73 0.87 0.89 9.18
N ARG A 74 1.69 1.80 9.74
CA ARG A 74 1.39 2.47 11.00
C ARG A 74 0.12 3.31 10.88
N LYS A 75 -0.01 4.12 9.83
CA LYS A 75 -1.23 4.92 9.61
C LYS A 75 -2.47 4.04 9.43
N THR A 76 -2.35 2.90 8.75
CA THR A 76 -3.43 1.91 8.65
C THR A 76 -3.80 1.33 10.01
N ALA A 77 -2.82 0.98 10.85
CA ALA A 77 -3.06 0.45 12.20
C ALA A 77 -3.72 1.50 13.11
N GLU A 78 -3.28 2.75 13.06
CA GLU A 78 -3.92 3.87 13.77
C GLU A 78 -5.38 4.05 13.36
N PHE A 79 -5.65 4.00 12.06
CA PHE A 79 -7.01 4.09 11.53
C PHE A 79 -7.87 2.91 11.98
N ALA A 80 -7.35 1.68 11.90
CA ALA A 80 -8.05 0.48 12.33
C ALA A 80 -8.39 0.51 13.83
N ALA A 81 -7.43 0.87 14.68
CA ALA A 81 -7.65 1.02 16.11
C ALA A 81 -8.70 2.10 16.44
N LYS A 82 -8.68 3.25 15.76
CA LYS A 82 -9.65 4.34 15.95
C LYS A 82 -11.08 3.96 15.53
N THR A 83 -11.21 3.05 14.56
CA THR A 83 -12.50 2.63 13.99
C THR A 83 -13.01 1.30 14.55
N GLY A 84 -12.29 0.70 15.50
CA GLY A 84 -12.67 -0.58 16.12
C GLY A 84 -12.41 -1.82 15.24
N ILE A 85 -11.62 -1.67 14.18
CA ILE A 85 -11.20 -2.77 13.32
C ILE A 85 -9.97 -3.45 13.95
N ASN A 86 -10.07 -4.75 14.20
CA ASN A 86 -9.03 -5.52 14.89
C ASN A 86 -8.01 -6.19 13.94
N LYS A 87 -8.25 -6.20 12.63
CA LYS A 87 -7.43 -6.88 11.63
C LYS A 87 -7.08 -5.95 10.49
N PHE A 88 -5.84 -5.97 10.02
CA PHE A 88 -5.44 -5.25 8.82
C PHE A 88 -4.47 -6.05 7.96
N THR A 89 -4.36 -5.67 6.69
CA THR A 89 -3.40 -6.22 5.73
C THR A 89 -3.06 -5.14 4.70
N THR A 90 -2.28 -5.49 3.68
CA THR A 90 -1.97 -4.55 2.60
C THR A 90 -1.89 -5.23 1.24
N SER A 91 -2.34 -4.53 0.21
CA SER A 91 -2.17 -4.94 -1.18
C SER A 91 -0.72 -4.86 -1.67
N ILE A 92 0.18 -4.18 -0.94
CA ILE A 92 1.60 -4.01 -1.34
C ILE A 92 2.29 -5.38 -1.56
N VAL A 93 1.91 -6.41 -0.82
CA VAL A 93 2.51 -7.75 -0.91
C VAL A 93 2.18 -8.49 -2.22
N ILE A 94 1.23 -7.99 -3.02
CA ILE A 94 0.89 -8.60 -4.31
C ILE A 94 2.00 -8.45 -5.35
N SER A 95 2.82 -7.40 -5.22
CA SER A 95 3.85 -7.09 -6.21
C SER A 95 4.99 -8.12 -6.13
N PRO A 96 5.37 -8.76 -7.26
CA PRO A 96 6.47 -9.72 -7.30
C PRO A 96 7.80 -9.10 -6.88
N HIS A 97 7.95 -7.78 -7.02
CA HIS A 97 9.16 -7.04 -6.72
C HIS A 97 9.33 -6.69 -5.23
N LYS A 98 8.33 -6.95 -4.38
CA LYS A 98 8.38 -6.64 -2.94
C LYS A 98 8.76 -7.88 -2.12
N ASN A 99 9.59 -7.66 -1.10
CA ASN A 99 10.03 -8.69 -0.17
C ASN A 99 8.90 -8.98 0.84
N TYR A 100 8.22 -10.11 0.64
CA TYR A 100 7.08 -10.54 1.44
C TYR A 100 7.45 -10.67 2.92
N THR A 101 8.51 -11.42 3.24
CA THR A 101 8.94 -11.67 4.61
C THR A 101 9.23 -10.39 5.37
N LYS A 102 9.94 -9.46 4.73
CA LYS A 102 10.29 -8.17 5.33
C LYS A 102 9.06 -7.32 5.62
N LEU A 103 8.15 -7.21 4.66
CA LEU A 103 6.94 -6.41 4.80
C LEU A 103 5.99 -7.01 5.85
N THR A 104 5.81 -8.33 5.83
CA THR A 104 5.02 -9.04 6.84
C THR A 104 5.58 -8.83 8.24
N GLY A 105 6.91 -8.93 8.44
CA GLY A 105 7.51 -8.65 9.75
C GLY A 105 7.32 -7.20 10.24
N ILE A 106 7.29 -6.22 9.33
CA ILE A 106 6.93 -4.82 9.68
C ILE A 106 5.46 -4.76 10.12
N GLY A 107 4.55 -5.38 9.36
CA GLY A 107 3.12 -5.41 9.67
C GLY A 107 2.79 -6.09 10.99
N GLU A 108 3.39 -7.25 11.26
CA GLU A 108 3.22 -8.00 12.52
C GLU A 108 3.73 -7.22 13.73
N LYS A 109 4.89 -6.56 13.61
CA LYS A 109 5.43 -5.71 14.68
C LYS A 109 4.47 -4.56 15.00
N ILE A 110 3.97 -3.87 13.99
CA ILE A 110 3.01 -2.76 14.16
C ILE A 110 1.71 -3.29 14.76
N ALA A 111 1.20 -4.42 14.29
CA ALA A 111 -0.01 -5.02 14.83
C ALA A 111 0.12 -5.32 16.33
N GLN A 112 1.26 -5.88 16.75
CA GLN A 112 1.54 -6.11 18.17
C GLN A 112 1.54 -4.80 19.00
N GLU A 113 2.14 -3.73 18.48
CA GLU A 113 2.19 -2.42 19.16
C GLU A 113 0.80 -1.80 19.36
N PHE A 114 -0.14 -2.04 18.43
CA PHE A 114 -1.50 -1.49 18.46
C PHE A 114 -2.54 -2.46 19.03
N GLY A 115 -2.17 -3.69 19.41
CA GLY A 115 -3.11 -4.73 19.85
C GLY A 115 -4.03 -5.23 18.72
N LEU A 116 -3.55 -5.23 17.48
CA LEU A 116 -4.26 -5.67 16.28
C LEU A 116 -3.68 -6.99 15.76
N GLU A 117 -4.33 -7.59 14.77
CA GLU A 117 -3.86 -8.76 14.03
C GLU A 117 -3.48 -8.36 12.59
N TYR A 118 -2.26 -8.66 12.18
CA TYR A 118 -1.83 -8.51 10.78
C TYR A 118 -2.14 -9.78 10.00
N ILE A 119 -2.97 -9.66 8.96
CA ILE A 119 -3.35 -10.78 8.10
C ILE A 119 -2.30 -10.95 6.99
N ALA A 120 -1.33 -11.82 7.25
CA ALA A 120 -0.26 -12.16 6.31
C ALA A 120 -0.76 -13.13 5.21
N VAL A 121 -1.22 -12.57 4.10
CA VAL A 121 -1.66 -13.36 2.94
C VAL A 121 -0.68 -13.19 1.78
N ASP A 122 -0.10 -14.30 1.35
CA ASP A 122 0.69 -14.33 0.12
C ASP A 122 -0.23 -14.38 -1.10
N PHE A 123 -0.69 -13.20 -1.51
CA PHE A 123 -1.57 -13.03 -2.68
C PHE A 123 -0.89 -13.40 -4.01
N LYS A 124 0.40 -13.79 -4.03
CA LYS A 124 1.06 -14.28 -5.25
C LYS A 124 0.72 -15.74 -5.54
N LYS A 125 0.39 -16.51 -4.50
CA LYS A 125 0.02 -17.93 -4.62
C LYS A 125 -1.36 -18.06 -5.29
N LYS A 126 -1.65 -19.25 -5.85
CA LYS A 126 -2.95 -19.59 -6.48
C LYS A 126 -3.39 -18.60 -7.57
N ASP A 127 -2.46 -18.25 -8.46
CA ASP A 127 -2.67 -17.37 -9.62
C ASP A 127 -3.13 -15.95 -9.27
N GLY A 128 -2.91 -15.47 -8.05
CA GLY A 128 -3.40 -14.16 -7.63
C GLY A 128 -2.86 -13.01 -8.49
N PHE A 129 -1.61 -13.08 -8.93
CA PHE A 129 -1.06 -12.09 -9.87
C PHE A 129 -1.75 -12.12 -11.25
N LEU A 130 -2.08 -13.31 -11.77
CA LEU A 130 -2.83 -13.44 -13.02
C LEU A 130 -4.26 -12.89 -12.88
N LYS A 131 -4.91 -13.14 -11.74
CA LYS A 131 -6.23 -12.58 -11.41
C LYS A 131 -6.19 -11.05 -11.38
N THR A 132 -5.19 -10.46 -10.74
CA THR A 132 -5.01 -8.99 -10.74
C THR A 132 -4.84 -8.44 -12.14
N ASN A 133 -4.05 -9.09 -13.00
CA ASN A 133 -3.90 -8.66 -14.39
C ASN A 133 -5.21 -8.75 -15.19
N LYS A 134 -6.01 -9.80 -14.96
CA LYS A 134 -7.31 -9.96 -15.60
C LYS A 134 -8.28 -8.85 -15.17
N ILE A 135 -8.45 -8.65 -13.87
CA ILE A 135 -9.32 -7.60 -13.30
C ILE A 135 -8.88 -6.21 -13.78
N SER A 136 -7.58 -5.93 -13.73
CA SER A 136 -7.04 -4.64 -14.19
C SER A 136 -7.32 -4.37 -15.67
N LYS A 137 -7.30 -5.40 -16.53
CA LYS A 137 -7.66 -5.26 -17.96
C LYS A 137 -9.17 -5.10 -18.15
N GLU A 138 -9.97 -5.91 -17.46
CA GLU A 138 -11.44 -5.86 -17.56
C GLU A 138 -12.03 -4.52 -17.12
N LEU A 139 -11.40 -3.86 -16.15
CA LEU A 139 -11.83 -2.57 -15.62
C LEU A 139 -11.01 -1.39 -16.17
N GLU A 140 -10.14 -1.63 -17.15
CA GLU A 140 -9.25 -0.61 -17.75
C GLU A 140 -8.50 0.24 -16.70
N LEU A 141 -8.09 -0.39 -15.59
CA LEU A 141 -7.45 0.33 -14.48
C LEU A 141 -6.10 0.90 -14.91
N TYR A 142 -5.83 2.12 -14.46
CA TYR A 142 -4.50 2.73 -14.60
C TYR A 142 -3.41 1.81 -14.03
N ARG A 143 -2.34 1.60 -14.80
CA ARG A 143 -1.19 0.77 -14.41
C ARG A 143 0.05 1.63 -14.25
N GLN A 144 0.49 1.76 -13.00
CA GLN A 144 1.74 2.44 -12.65
C GLN A 144 2.96 1.78 -13.30
N ASN A 145 3.94 2.57 -13.72
CA ASN A 145 5.21 2.14 -14.32
C ASN A 145 6.42 2.30 -13.38
N TYR A 146 6.21 2.75 -12.14
CA TYR A 146 7.23 2.93 -11.11
C TYR A 146 6.60 2.79 -9.71
N CYS A 147 7.43 2.75 -8.67
CA CYS A 147 6.95 2.54 -7.29
C CYS A 147 6.02 3.66 -6.81
N GLY A 148 6.17 4.87 -7.34
CA GLY A 148 5.39 6.06 -6.99
C GLY A 148 6.19 7.11 -6.23
N CYS A 149 7.31 6.78 -5.59
CA CYS A 149 8.12 7.82 -4.94
C CYS A 149 9.05 8.53 -5.91
N GLU A 150 9.32 9.82 -5.65
CA GLU A 150 10.24 10.66 -6.43
C GLU A 150 11.60 9.98 -6.62
N PHE A 151 12.13 9.36 -5.56
CA PHE A 151 13.41 8.65 -5.59
C PHE A 151 13.40 7.33 -6.38
N SER A 152 12.23 6.86 -6.85
CA SER A 152 12.12 5.72 -7.76
C SER A 152 11.99 6.13 -9.23
N ILE A 153 11.83 7.43 -9.51
CA ILE A 153 11.85 7.96 -10.86
C ILE A 153 13.31 7.99 -11.31
N ARG A 154 13.65 7.17 -12.30
CA ARG A 154 14.97 7.22 -12.93
C ARG A 154 15.05 8.53 -13.72
N LYS A 155 15.91 9.45 -13.29
CA LYS A 155 16.32 10.59 -14.12
C LYS A 155 17.21 10.03 -15.23
N TYR A 156 16.75 10.12 -16.47
CA TYR A 156 17.56 9.82 -17.66
C TYR A 156 18.58 10.94 -17.88
#